data_AF-A0A2E4N2J1-F1
#
_entry.id   AF-A0A2E4N2J1-F1
#
_cell.length_a   1.000
_cell.length_b   1.000
_cell.length_c   1.000
_cell.angle_alpha   90.00
_cell.angle_beta   90.00
_cell.angle_gamma   90.00
#
_symmetry.space_group_name_H-M   'P 1'
#
loop_
_entity.id
_entity.type
_entity.pdbx_description
1 polymer ?
#
loop_
_entity_poly.entity_id
_entity_poly.type
_entity_poly.pdbx_seq_one_letter_code
_entity_poly.pdbx_strand_id
1 'polypeptide(L)'
;MNFGNRDGEDVESLDGDLISHMVAKTVFAVSRDETRPVLNGVLWQVREGRTTMVATDGHRLVKFSKSLPGPEGKQVVTEAIVPPRPLSHLVKLLGSGSVLDQVRFGQNHLMFSLSDAADFDGEDAQPIRLYTRLIEGPYVDYEQVIPTGNAKKLHVSNSVLAPAVRRVSILASSQTQQVKMDVGENRVLLSANSQEIGGEAEEAVEAAYSDEQMAVGYNSTYLGDVLRRIDSDEVVFELDSPVTAGIIRPVDQVEGEDYLCLLMPLRLND
;
A
#
# COMPACT_ATOMS: atom_id res chain seq x y z
N MET A 1 -24.13 6.62 -29.36
CA MET A 1 -23.62 5.22 -29.34
C MET A 1 -24.38 4.51 -28.24
N ASN A 2 -25.13 3.47 -28.59
CA ASN A 2 -25.89 2.67 -27.63
C ASN A 2 -24.91 1.88 -26.77
N PHE A 3 -24.77 2.25 -25.50
CA PHE A 3 -24.09 1.45 -24.48
C PHE A 3 -25.02 0.31 -24.05
N GLY A 4 -25.30 -0.59 -25.00
CA GLY A 4 -26.06 -1.81 -24.74
C GLY A 4 -25.20 -2.84 -24.04
N ASN A 5 -25.57 -3.12 -22.79
CA ASN A 5 -25.56 -4.43 -22.16
C ASN A 5 -24.38 -5.37 -22.50
N ARG A 6 -23.29 -5.26 -21.74
CA ARG A 6 -22.39 -6.38 -21.45
C ARG A 6 -22.08 -6.32 -19.96
N ASP A 7 -22.47 -7.38 -19.26
CA ASP A 7 -22.64 -7.45 -17.81
C ASP A 7 -21.32 -7.17 -17.07
N GLY A 8 -21.17 -5.94 -16.58
CA GLY A 8 -20.21 -5.66 -15.52
C GLY A 8 -20.82 -6.04 -14.18
N GLU A 9 -20.02 -6.60 -13.28
CA GLU A 9 -20.46 -7.00 -11.94
C GLU A 9 -20.52 -5.76 -11.04
N ASP A 10 -21.69 -5.59 -10.42
CA ASP A 10 -21.89 -4.61 -9.36
C ASP A 10 -21.45 -5.23 -8.04
N VAL A 11 -20.60 -4.52 -7.32
CA VAL A 11 -20.13 -4.96 -5.99
C VAL A 11 -20.89 -4.14 -4.95
N GLU A 12 -21.84 -4.78 -4.28
CA GLU A 12 -22.50 -4.23 -3.10
C GLU A 12 -21.49 -4.16 -1.93
N SER A 13 -21.69 -3.22 -0.99
CA SER A 13 -20.85 -3.02 0.21
C SER A 13 -19.47 -2.37 0.02
N LEU A 14 -19.20 -1.72 -1.12
CA LEU A 14 -18.04 -0.83 -1.28
C LEU A 14 -18.45 0.64 -1.08
N ASP A 15 -18.24 1.18 0.11
CA ASP A 15 -18.43 2.61 0.36
C ASP A 15 -17.20 3.45 -0.01
N GLY A 16 -17.42 4.77 -0.11
CA GLY A 16 -16.40 5.73 -0.53
C GLY A 16 -15.25 5.87 0.47
N ASP A 17 -15.52 5.75 1.77
CA ASP A 17 -14.51 5.87 2.82
C ASP A 17 -13.55 4.69 2.79
N LEU A 18 -14.10 3.48 2.66
CA LEU A 18 -13.34 2.25 2.47
C LEU A 18 -12.43 2.37 1.24
N ILE A 19 -12.98 2.73 0.07
CA ILE A 19 -12.17 2.85 -1.16
C ILE A 19 -11.09 3.93 -1.00
N SER A 20 -11.42 5.07 -0.40
CA SER A 20 -10.45 6.13 -0.14
C SER A 20 -9.31 5.64 0.75
N HIS A 21 -9.63 4.88 1.79
CA HIS A 21 -8.66 4.27 2.67
C HIS A 21 -7.79 3.24 1.93
N MET A 22 -8.39 2.31 1.17
CA MET A 22 -7.67 1.30 0.38
C MET A 22 -6.69 1.95 -0.62
N VAL A 23 -7.13 2.99 -1.33
CA VAL A 23 -6.31 3.74 -2.29
C VAL A 23 -5.15 4.42 -1.56
N ALA A 24 -5.40 5.12 -0.46
CA ALA A 24 -4.37 5.80 0.33
C ALA A 24 -3.29 4.82 0.83
N LYS A 25 -3.71 3.61 1.24
CA LYS A 25 -2.85 2.54 1.74
C LYS A 25 -2.01 1.84 0.67
N THR A 26 -2.35 1.93 -0.61
CA THR A 26 -1.73 1.08 -1.64
C THR A 26 -1.11 1.85 -2.81
N VAL A 27 -1.75 2.93 -3.28
CA VAL A 27 -1.41 3.60 -4.55
C VAL A 27 0.01 4.14 -4.61
N PHE A 28 0.65 4.41 -3.47
CA PHE A 28 2.00 4.94 -3.41
C PHE A 28 3.07 3.94 -3.87
N ALA A 29 2.77 2.64 -3.88
CA ALA A 29 3.70 1.57 -4.24
C ALA A 29 3.65 1.16 -5.72
N VAL A 30 2.85 1.84 -6.55
CA VAL A 30 2.81 1.58 -8.00
C VAL A 30 4.13 1.91 -8.66
N SER A 31 4.50 1.10 -9.66
CA SER A 31 5.68 1.33 -10.48
C SER A 31 5.52 2.56 -11.38
N ARG A 32 6.66 3.17 -11.71
CA ARG A 32 6.78 4.18 -12.79
C ARG A 32 7.50 3.62 -14.02
N ASP A 33 7.89 2.35 -13.97
CA ASP A 33 8.61 1.64 -15.02
C ASP A 33 7.64 1.23 -16.15
N GLU A 34 7.68 1.96 -17.26
CA GLU A 34 6.81 1.70 -18.41
C GLU A 34 7.10 0.36 -19.12
N THR A 35 8.22 -0.30 -18.82
CA THR A 35 8.54 -1.63 -19.40
C THR A 35 7.71 -2.76 -18.80
N ARG A 36 7.10 -2.54 -17.62
CA ARG A 36 6.22 -3.50 -16.94
C ARG A 36 4.85 -2.86 -16.64
N PRO A 37 4.01 -2.62 -17.67
CA PRO A 37 2.80 -1.81 -17.54
C PRO A 37 1.81 -2.28 -16.47
N VAL A 38 1.72 -3.59 -16.23
CA VAL A 38 0.83 -4.16 -15.21
C VAL A 38 1.15 -3.64 -13.81
N LEU A 39 2.42 -3.31 -13.52
CA LEU A 39 2.86 -2.77 -12.23
C LEU A 39 2.60 -1.26 -12.10
N ASN A 40 2.19 -0.58 -13.18
CA ASN A 40 1.87 0.85 -13.17
C ASN A 40 0.43 1.12 -12.68
N GLY A 41 -0.30 0.06 -12.30
CA GLY A 41 -1.63 0.14 -11.71
C GLY A 41 -1.70 -0.57 -10.36
N VAL A 42 -2.83 -0.38 -9.70
CA VAL A 42 -3.22 -1.09 -8.48
C VAL A 42 -4.07 -2.28 -8.90
N LEU A 43 -3.66 -3.49 -8.54
CA LEU A 43 -4.53 -4.65 -8.64
C LEU A 43 -5.64 -4.51 -7.58
N TRP A 44 -6.90 -4.53 -8.01
CA TRP A 44 -8.06 -4.52 -7.14
C TRP A 44 -8.87 -5.78 -7.36
N GLN A 45 -9.01 -6.59 -6.32
CA GLN A 45 -9.74 -7.85 -6.30
C GLN A 45 -10.89 -7.78 -5.32
N VAL A 46 -12.03 -8.34 -5.70
CA VAL A 46 -13.13 -8.68 -4.79
C VAL A 46 -13.41 -10.15 -4.97
N ARG A 47 -13.18 -10.94 -3.92
CA ARG A 47 -13.43 -12.39 -3.91
C ARG A 47 -13.67 -12.86 -2.49
N GLU A 48 -14.47 -13.91 -2.31
CA GLU A 48 -14.64 -14.60 -1.02
C GLU A 48 -15.05 -13.66 0.14
N GLY A 49 -15.90 -12.66 -0.13
CA GLY A 49 -16.35 -11.71 0.89
C GLY A 49 -15.27 -10.71 1.34
N ARG A 50 -14.24 -10.49 0.52
CA ARG A 50 -13.12 -9.61 0.85
C ARG A 50 -12.72 -8.76 -0.36
N THR A 51 -12.46 -7.49 -0.11
CA THR A 51 -11.84 -6.58 -1.07
C THR A 51 -10.35 -6.46 -0.78
N THR A 52 -9.50 -6.52 -1.80
CA THR A 52 -8.04 -6.46 -1.68
C THR A 52 -7.48 -5.52 -2.75
N MET A 53 -6.62 -4.59 -2.34
CA MET A 53 -5.80 -3.80 -3.25
C MET A 53 -4.33 -4.13 -3.07
N VAL A 54 -3.61 -4.33 -4.18
CA VAL A 54 -2.17 -4.64 -4.19
C VAL A 54 -1.46 -3.71 -5.17
N ALA A 55 -0.31 -3.18 -4.74
CA ALA A 55 0.58 -2.41 -5.60
C ALA A 55 2.04 -2.79 -5.34
N THR A 56 2.85 -2.85 -6.40
CA THR A 56 4.28 -3.14 -6.30
C THR A 56 5.05 -2.49 -7.46
N ASP A 57 6.31 -2.14 -7.20
CA ASP A 57 7.30 -1.72 -8.20
C ASP A 57 8.41 -2.77 -8.43
N GLY A 58 8.30 -3.93 -7.76
CA GLY A 58 9.29 -4.99 -7.74
C GLY A 58 10.35 -4.86 -6.64
N HIS A 59 10.45 -3.72 -5.96
CA HIS A 59 11.33 -3.51 -4.81
C HIS A 59 10.57 -3.38 -3.48
N ARG A 60 9.31 -2.95 -3.56
CA ARG A 60 8.35 -2.98 -2.46
C ARG A 60 7.02 -3.53 -2.94
N LEU A 61 6.27 -4.11 -2.03
CA LEU A 61 4.90 -4.53 -2.27
C LEU A 61 4.02 -4.08 -1.12
N VAL A 62 2.82 -3.60 -1.42
CA VAL A 62 1.84 -3.24 -0.42
C VAL A 62 0.54 -3.93 -0.74
N LYS A 63 -0.02 -4.59 0.27
CA LYS A 63 -1.31 -5.28 0.22
C LYS A 63 -2.17 -4.72 1.32
N PHE A 64 -3.33 -4.18 0.95
CA PHE A 64 -4.39 -3.84 1.90
C PHE A 64 -5.62 -4.66 1.56
N SER A 65 -6.36 -5.04 2.59
CA SER A 65 -7.55 -5.83 2.40
C SER A 65 -8.52 -5.71 3.57
N LYS A 66 -9.82 -5.80 3.25
CA LYS A 66 -10.92 -5.65 4.20
C LYS A 66 -11.98 -6.71 3.95
N SER A 67 -12.43 -7.38 5.00
CA SER A 67 -13.65 -8.21 4.97
C SER A 67 -14.88 -7.33 4.72
N LEU A 68 -15.68 -7.70 3.74
CA LEU A 68 -16.90 -6.99 3.39
C LEU A 68 -18.09 -7.56 4.18
N PRO A 69 -18.97 -6.72 4.72
CA PRO A 69 -20.23 -7.18 5.24
C PRO A 69 -21.12 -7.64 4.07
N GLY A 70 -21.54 -8.90 4.06
CA GLY A 70 -22.40 -9.43 2.99
C GLY A 70 -23.10 -10.75 3.34
N PRO A 71 -24.31 -11.01 2.81
CA PRO A 71 -25.06 -12.23 3.06
C PRO A 71 -24.40 -13.44 2.39
N GLU A 72 -24.54 -14.64 2.99
CA GLU A 72 -23.91 -15.92 2.61
C GLU A 72 -24.17 -16.44 1.17
N GLY A 73 -24.72 -15.65 0.24
CA GLY A 73 -25.35 -16.18 -1.00
C GLY A 73 -24.80 -15.72 -2.35
N LYS A 74 -24.05 -14.61 -2.45
CA LYS A 74 -23.45 -14.16 -3.73
C LYS A 74 -21.99 -13.78 -3.54
N GLN A 75 -21.10 -14.71 -3.88
CA GLN A 75 -19.67 -14.45 -3.97
C GLN A 75 -19.40 -13.74 -5.29
N VAL A 76 -19.37 -12.40 -5.26
CA VAL A 76 -18.85 -11.61 -6.39
C VAL A 76 -17.36 -11.91 -6.50
N VAL A 77 -16.89 -12.28 -7.68
CA VAL A 77 -15.49 -12.63 -7.95
C VAL A 77 -15.03 -11.83 -9.17
N THR A 78 -14.34 -10.73 -8.91
CA THR A 78 -13.86 -9.83 -9.95
C THR A 78 -12.49 -9.29 -9.60
N GLU A 79 -11.71 -8.98 -10.63
CA GLU A 79 -10.43 -8.32 -10.48
C GLU A 79 -10.14 -7.38 -11.66
N ALA A 80 -9.36 -6.34 -11.37
CA ALA A 80 -8.95 -5.36 -12.36
C ALA A 80 -7.62 -4.71 -11.96
N ILE A 81 -6.82 -4.33 -12.96
CA ILE A 81 -5.65 -3.48 -12.74
C ILE A 81 -6.04 -2.04 -13.07
N VAL A 82 -6.15 -1.21 -12.03
CA VAL A 82 -6.70 0.14 -12.13
C VAL A 82 -5.58 1.18 -12.14
N PRO A 83 -5.53 2.10 -13.12
CA PRO A 83 -4.55 3.17 -13.12
C PRO A 83 -4.70 4.10 -11.89
N PRO A 84 -3.58 4.60 -11.33
CA PRO A 84 -3.60 5.37 -10.08
C PRO A 84 -4.28 6.74 -10.21
N ARG A 85 -4.23 7.35 -11.41
CA ARG A 85 -4.82 8.68 -11.67
C ARG A 85 -6.34 8.71 -11.41
N PRO A 86 -7.17 7.85 -12.05
CA PRO A 86 -8.59 7.74 -11.75
C PRO A 86 -8.91 7.52 -10.27
N LEU A 87 -8.16 6.64 -9.58
CA LEU A 87 -8.31 6.41 -8.15
C LEU A 87 -8.07 7.71 -7.35
N SER A 88 -7.03 8.46 -7.73
CA SER A 88 -6.74 9.75 -7.10
C SER A 88 -7.82 10.80 -7.36
N HIS A 89 -8.45 10.78 -8.54
CA HIS A 89 -9.59 11.65 -8.84
C HIS A 89 -10.84 11.25 -8.05
N LEU A 90 -11.11 9.94 -7.92
CA LEU A 90 -12.19 9.43 -7.10
C LEU A 90 -12.07 9.90 -5.65
N VAL A 91 -10.90 9.71 -5.02
CA VAL A 91 -10.66 10.15 -3.64
C VAL A 91 -10.87 11.65 -3.46
N LYS A 92 -10.49 12.46 -4.46
CA LYS A 92 -10.75 13.91 -4.42
C LYS A 92 -12.23 14.26 -4.47
N LEU A 93 -13.02 13.57 -5.30
CA LEU A 93 -14.47 13.78 -5.39
C LEU A 93 -15.17 13.40 -4.08
N LEU A 94 -14.78 12.26 -3.50
CA LEU A 94 -15.29 11.81 -2.20
C LEU A 94 -14.94 12.81 -1.09
N GLY A 95 -13.68 13.29 -1.07
CA GLY A 95 -13.24 14.33 -0.13
C GLY A 95 -13.91 15.70 -0.31
N SER A 96 -14.57 15.95 -1.46
CA SER A 96 -15.39 17.15 -1.69
C SER A 96 -16.86 16.99 -1.31
N GLY A 97 -17.25 15.85 -0.73
CA GLY A 97 -18.62 15.60 -0.28
C GLY A 97 -19.48 14.77 -1.23
N SER A 98 -18.92 14.25 -2.33
CA SER A 98 -19.64 13.28 -3.16
C SER A 98 -19.80 11.95 -2.43
N VAL A 99 -20.94 11.30 -2.60
CA VAL A 99 -21.24 9.97 -2.06
C VAL A 99 -21.06 8.94 -3.17
N LEU A 100 -20.40 7.82 -2.86
CA LEU A 100 -20.27 6.72 -3.80
C LEU A 100 -21.54 5.88 -3.80
N ASP A 101 -22.23 5.83 -4.95
CA ASP A 101 -23.47 5.06 -5.09
C ASP A 101 -23.19 3.64 -5.62
N GLN A 102 -22.25 3.53 -6.57
CA GLN A 102 -22.02 2.27 -7.29
C GLN A 102 -20.58 2.16 -7.80
N VAL A 103 -20.03 0.95 -7.71
CA VAL A 103 -18.81 0.53 -8.41
C VAL A 103 -19.15 -0.62 -9.34
N ARG A 104 -18.79 -0.48 -10.62
CA ARG A 104 -19.06 -1.50 -11.63
C ARG A 104 -17.79 -1.92 -12.36
N PHE A 105 -17.44 -3.19 -12.21
CA PHE A 105 -16.32 -3.82 -12.88
C PHE A 105 -16.76 -4.32 -14.26
N GLY A 106 -16.33 -3.64 -15.33
CA GLY A 106 -16.47 -4.12 -16.71
C GLY A 106 -15.20 -4.80 -17.20
N GLN A 107 -15.26 -5.42 -18.38
CA GLN A 107 -14.12 -6.14 -18.97
C GLN A 107 -12.87 -5.27 -19.18
N ASN A 108 -13.06 -4.04 -19.68
CA ASN A 108 -11.96 -3.12 -20.04
C ASN A 108 -12.06 -1.77 -19.33
N HIS A 109 -13.13 -1.56 -18.54
CA HIS A 109 -13.38 -0.30 -17.87
C HIS A 109 -13.93 -0.54 -16.47
N LEU A 110 -13.53 0.32 -15.54
CA LEU A 110 -14.16 0.46 -14.23
C LEU A 110 -14.96 1.75 -14.22
N MET A 111 -16.17 1.69 -13.66
CA MET A 111 -17.07 2.83 -13.57
C MET A 111 -17.45 3.06 -12.12
N PHE A 112 -17.36 4.32 -11.70
CA PHE A 112 -17.85 4.81 -10.41
C PHE A 112 -19.02 5.76 -10.66
N SER A 113 -20.14 5.51 -10.00
CA SER A 113 -21.28 6.42 -9.95
C SER A 113 -21.27 7.12 -8.60
N LEU A 114 -21.29 8.45 -8.62
CA LEU A 114 -21.33 9.28 -7.42
C LEU A 114 -22.50 10.25 -7.47
N SER A 115 -23.09 10.54 -6.33
CA SER A 115 -24.10 11.57 -6.13
C SER A 115 -23.50 12.73 -5.33
N ASP A 116 -24.03 13.94 -5.50
CA ASP A 116 -23.68 15.06 -4.62
C ASP A 116 -24.53 14.98 -3.35
N ALA A 117 -23.90 15.02 -2.17
CA ALA A 117 -24.62 15.02 -0.90
C ALA A 117 -25.55 16.23 -0.75
N ALA A 118 -25.26 17.36 -1.42
CA ALA A 118 -26.09 18.56 -1.40
C ALA A 118 -27.33 18.45 -2.30
N ASP A 119 -27.32 17.57 -3.30
CA ASP A 119 -28.40 17.41 -4.27
C ASP A 119 -29.39 16.29 -3.90
N PHE A 120 -29.21 15.64 -2.75
CA PHE A 120 -30.06 14.52 -2.29
C PHE A 120 -31.54 14.92 -2.05
N ASP A 121 -31.82 16.22 -1.90
CA ASP A 121 -33.18 16.79 -1.74
C ASP A 121 -33.79 17.31 -3.06
N GLY A 122 -33.08 17.23 -4.20
CA GLY A 122 -33.54 17.72 -5.50
C GLY A 122 -33.96 16.59 -6.45
N GLU A 123 -35.19 16.65 -6.97
CA GLU A 123 -35.75 15.65 -7.92
C GLU A 123 -34.99 15.51 -9.26
N ASP A 124 -33.97 16.34 -9.52
CA ASP A 124 -33.23 16.43 -10.79
C ASP A 124 -31.72 16.13 -10.69
N ALA A 125 -31.22 15.66 -9.54
CA ALA A 125 -29.80 15.37 -9.34
C ALA A 125 -29.29 14.27 -10.30
N GLN A 126 -28.33 14.61 -11.18
CA GLN A 126 -27.70 13.63 -12.07
C GLN A 126 -26.41 13.11 -11.47
N PRO A 127 -26.19 11.78 -11.41
CA PRO A 127 -24.97 11.23 -10.85
C PRO A 127 -23.74 11.55 -11.71
N ILE A 128 -22.65 11.89 -11.04
CA ILE A 128 -21.32 11.99 -11.65
C ILE A 128 -20.85 10.56 -11.95
N ARG A 129 -20.55 10.29 -13.23
CA ARG A 129 -19.99 8.99 -13.65
C ARG A 129 -18.53 9.15 -14.05
N LEU A 130 -17.64 8.54 -13.27
CA LEU A 130 -16.21 8.46 -13.56
C LEU A 130 -15.90 7.12 -14.24
N TYR A 131 -15.32 7.17 -15.43
CA TYR A 131 -14.87 5.99 -16.16
C TYR A 131 -13.35 5.94 -16.23
N THR A 132 -12.79 4.75 -16.10
CA THR A 132 -11.37 4.51 -16.37
C THR A 132 -11.17 3.26 -17.19
N ARG A 133 -10.22 3.30 -18.12
CA ARG A 133 -9.74 2.10 -18.83
C ARG A 133 -8.81 1.31 -17.92
N LEU A 134 -9.03 0.00 -17.87
CA LEU A 134 -8.20 -0.93 -17.12
C LEU A 134 -6.87 -1.19 -17.84
N ILE A 135 -5.83 -1.51 -17.09
CA ILE A 135 -4.56 -1.99 -17.63
C ILE A 135 -4.74 -3.47 -17.99
N GLU A 136 -4.42 -3.83 -19.23
CA GLU A 136 -4.53 -5.20 -19.74
C GLU A 136 -3.30 -6.03 -19.36
N GLY A 137 -3.53 -7.32 -19.10
CA GLY A 137 -2.50 -8.31 -18.80
C GLY A 137 -2.64 -8.93 -17.40
N PRO A 138 -1.97 -10.07 -17.16
CA PRO A 138 -1.97 -10.68 -15.83
C PRO A 138 -1.13 -9.85 -14.88
N TYR A 139 -1.65 -9.60 -13.67
CA TYR A 139 -0.82 -9.06 -12.60
C TYR A 139 0.19 -10.13 -12.13
N VAL A 140 1.27 -9.70 -11.48
CA VAL A 140 2.25 -10.64 -10.93
C VAL A 140 1.62 -11.47 -9.81
N ASP A 141 2.09 -12.71 -9.65
CA ASP A 141 1.71 -13.55 -8.51
C ASP A 141 2.35 -12.98 -7.23
N TYR A 142 1.61 -12.09 -6.59
CA TYR A 142 2.07 -11.37 -5.41
C TYR A 142 2.09 -12.24 -4.15
N GLU A 143 1.31 -13.32 -4.12
CA GLU A 143 1.24 -14.19 -2.95
C GLU A 143 2.55 -14.97 -2.81
N GLN A 144 3.15 -15.41 -3.93
CA GLN A 144 4.41 -16.13 -3.94
C GLN A 144 5.63 -15.31 -3.46
N VAL A 145 5.57 -13.98 -3.56
CA VAL A 145 6.69 -13.12 -3.14
C VAL A 145 6.62 -12.71 -1.67
N ILE A 146 5.47 -12.89 -1.01
CA ILE A 146 5.30 -12.57 0.41
C ILE A 146 5.91 -13.71 1.24
N PRO A 147 7.00 -13.48 1.98
CA PRO A 147 7.62 -14.53 2.77
C PRO A 147 6.74 -14.92 3.96
N THR A 148 6.68 -16.21 4.29
CA THR A 148 5.91 -16.73 5.43
C THR A 148 6.78 -17.17 6.61
N GLY A 149 8.12 -17.13 6.46
CA GLY A 149 9.10 -17.66 7.41
C GLY A 149 9.78 -16.61 8.27
N ASN A 150 9.33 -15.36 8.25
CA ASN A 150 9.98 -14.24 8.94
C ASN A 150 9.73 -14.33 10.46
N ALA A 151 10.56 -15.09 11.16
CA ALA A 151 10.37 -15.41 12.58
C ALA A 151 10.82 -14.29 13.53
N LYS A 152 11.78 -13.46 13.11
CA LYS A 152 12.39 -12.45 13.97
C LYS A 152 11.51 -11.20 13.99
N LYS A 153 11.07 -10.78 15.17
CA LYS A 153 10.10 -9.67 15.32
C LYS A 153 10.74 -8.48 16.00
N LEU A 154 10.82 -7.37 15.28
CA LEU A 154 11.29 -6.08 15.79
C LEU A 154 10.08 -5.16 15.94
N HIS A 155 9.74 -4.82 17.18
CA HIS A 155 8.67 -3.86 17.50
C HIS A 155 9.26 -2.48 17.77
N VAL A 156 8.71 -1.44 17.15
CA VAL A 156 9.21 -0.07 17.27
C VAL A 156 8.05 0.94 17.26
N SER A 157 8.15 2.00 18.06
CA SER A 157 7.23 3.13 17.97
C SER A 157 7.35 3.83 16.60
N ASN A 158 6.26 3.88 15.84
CA ASN A 158 6.22 4.54 14.54
C ASN A 158 6.47 6.05 14.67
N SER A 159 5.98 6.65 15.75
CA SER A 159 6.15 8.08 16.08
C SER A 159 7.61 8.47 16.31
N VAL A 160 8.48 7.50 16.65
CA VAL A 160 9.92 7.70 16.83
C VAL A 160 10.68 7.29 15.57
N LEU A 161 10.37 6.11 15.01
CA LEU A 161 11.11 5.54 13.89
C LEU A 161 10.95 6.35 12.60
N ALA A 162 9.72 6.74 12.23
CA ALA A 162 9.47 7.48 10.99
C ALA A 162 10.23 8.82 10.90
N PRO A 163 10.23 9.69 11.94
CA PRO A 163 11.03 10.90 11.91
C PRO A 163 12.54 10.64 12.01
N ALA A 164 12.99 9.59 12.69
CA ALA A 164 14.40 9.20 12.73
C ALA A 164 14.92 8.78 11.34
N VAL A 165 14.18 7.90 10.63
CA VAL A 165 14.47 7.55 9.24
C VAL A 165 14.52 8.80 8.35
N ARG A 166 13.58 9.74 8.52
CA ARG A 166 13.58 11.00 7.78
C ARG A 166 14.85 11.82 8.03
N ARG A 167 15.31 11.95 9.28
CA ARG A 167 16.52 12.72 9.61
C ARG A 167 17.79 12.05 9.07
N VAL A 168 17.95 10.75 9.31
CA VAL A 168 19.12 9.99 8.87
C VAL A 168 19.22 9.95 7.34
N SER A 169 18.08 9.83 6.64
CA SER A 169 18.04 9.81 5.17
C SER A 169 18.56 11.08 4.48
N ILE A 170 18.69 12.22 5.19
CA ILE A 170 19.26 13.45 4.65
C ILE A 170 20.71 13.24 4.20
N LEU A 171 21.44 12.35 4.89
CA LEU A 171 22.84 12.00 4.57
C LEU A 171 22.97 10.66 3.84
N ALA A 172 21.88 10.10 3.32
CA ALA A 172 21.94 8.93 2.46
C ALA A 172 22.48 9.28 1.06
N SER A 173 23.19 8.33 0.43
CA SER A 173 23.64 8.46 -0.96
C SER A 173 22.48 8.81 -1.89
N SER A 174 22.70 9.76 -2.81
CA SER A 174 21.70 10.13 -3.83
C SER A 174 21.34 8.97 -4.77
N GLN A 175 22.26 8.03 -4.95
CA GLN A 175 22.12 6.88 -5.85
C GLN A 175 21.32 5.73 -5.23
N THR A 176 21.66 5.34 -3.99
CA THR A 176 21.04 4.16 -3.34
C THR A 176 19.92 4.55 -2.38
N GLN A 177 19.99 5.77 -1.82
CA GLN A 177 19.16 6.24 -0.72
C GLN A 177 19.15 5.26 0.47
N GLN A 178 20.22 4.50 0.65
CA GLN A 178 20.31 3.44 1.65
C GLN A 178 20.34 4.01 3.07
N VAL A 179 19.51 3.47 3.94
CA VAL A 179 19.61 3.58 5.40
C VAL A 179 19.87 2.18 5.93
N LYS A 180 20.94 2.04 6.71
CA LYS A 180 21.29 0.82 7.42
C LYS A 180 20.58 0.82 8.77
N MET A 181 19.99 -0.31 9.12
CA MET A 181 19.39 -0.60 10.42
C MET A 181 20.21 -1.69 11.09
N ASP A 182 21.01 -1.32 12.09
CA ASP A 182 21.67 -2.26 12.99
C ASP A 182 20.68 -2.62 14.11
N VAL A 183 20.02 -3.78 13.97
CA VAL A 183 18.99 -4.29 14.87
C VAL A 183 19.65 -5.14 15.95
N GLY A 184 19.42 -4.78 17.21
CA GLY A 184 19.92 -5.54 18.36
C GLY A 184 18.99 -5.49 19.55
N GLU A 185 19.43 -6.09 20.66
CA GLU A 185 18.61 -6.20 21.87
C GLU A 185 18.17 -4.81 22.35
N ASN A 186 16.85 -4.62 22.38
CA ASN A 186 16.16 -3.40 22.79
C ASN A 186 16.52 -2.11 22.01
N ARG A 187 17.14 -2.20 20.83
CA ARG A 187 17.55 -1.01 20.06
C ARG A 187 17.67 -1.24 18.57
N VAL A 188 17.47 -0.17 17.80
CA VAL A 188 17.85 -0.07 16.40
C VAL A 188 18.76 1.14 16.24
N LEU A 189 19.97 0.94 15.70
CA LEU A 189 20.82 2.04 15.27
C LEU A 189 20.61 2.26 13.77
N LEU A 190 20.06 3.42 13.43
CA LEU A 190 19.92 3.88 12.05
C LEU A 190 21.19 4.60 11.65
N SER A 191 21.75 4.27 10.48
CA SER A 191 22.88 5.00 9.92
C SER A 191 22.75 5.21 8.41
N ALA A 192 23.31 6.32 7.93
CA ALA A 192 23.45 6.60 6.51
C ALA A 192 24.69 7.46 6.28
N ASN A 193 25.37 7.23 5.17
CA ASN A 193 26.52 8.00 4.74
C ASN A 193 26.43 8.39 3.27
N SER A 194 27.05 9.51 2.94
CA SER A 194 27.13 10.01 1.57
C SER A 194 28.52 10.59 1.32
N GLN A 195 29.28 9.93 0.43
CA GLN A 195 30.58 10.43 -0.03
C GLN A 195 30.43 11.76 -0.79
N GLU A 196 29.32 11.95 -1.49
CA GLU A 196 29.02 13.17 -2.26
C GLU A 196 28.80 14.39 -1.37
N ILE A 197 28.09 14.19 -0.24
CA ILE A 197 27.79 15.25 0.72
C ILE A 197 28.95 15.42 1.72
N GLY A 198 29.76 14.38 1.91
CA GLY A 198 30.88 14.38 2.86
C GLY A 198 30.41 14.31 4.31
N GLY A 199 29.41 13.48 4.60
CA GLY A 199 28.84 13.34 5.94
C GLY A 199 28.21 11.98 6.23
N GLU A 200 27.99 11.74 7.51
CA GLU A 200 27.31 10.57 8.07
C GLU A 200 26.27 11.02 9.10
N ALA A 201 25.18 10.27 9.20
CA ALA A 201 24.17 10.43 10.23
C ALA A 201 24.03 9.09 10.97
N GLU A 202 23.92 9.16 12.29
CA GLU A 202 23.59 8.04 13.14
C GLU A 202 22.52 8.45 14.15
N GLU A 203 21.51 7.60 14.34
CA GLU A 203 20.47 7.82 15.33
C GLU A 203 20.02 6.48 15.95
N ALA A 204 20.05 6.40 17.27
CA ALA A 204 19.57 5.23 18.00
C ALA A 204 18.09 5.40 18.38
N VAL A 205 17.31 4.36 18.12
CA VAL A 205 15.88 4.27 18.43
C VAL A 205 15.66 3.09 19.38
N GLU A 206 14.91 3.32 20.45
CA GLU A 206 14.44 2.25 21.34
C GLU A 206 13.46 1.34 20.59
N ALA A 207 13.62 0.05 20.77
CA ALA A 207 12.81 -0.97 20.12
C ALA A 207 12.68 -2.19 21.05
N ALA A 208 11.77 -3.10 20.77
CA ALA A 208 11.75 -4.42 21.40
C ALA A 208 12.16 -5.47 20.37
N TYR A 209 13.27 -6.15 20.65
CA TYR A 209 13.85 -7.19 19.81
C TYR A 209 14.69 -8.13 20.67
N SER A 210 14.51 -9.44 20.51
CA SER A 210 15.14 -10.47 21.35
C SER A 210 15.83 -11.59 20.57
N ASP A 211 15.97 -11.44 19.25
CA ASP A 211 16.62 -12.42 18.37
C ASP A 211 18.08 -12.04 18.09
N GLU A 212 18.75 -12.79 17.21
CA GLU A 212 20.15 -12.55 16.81
C GLU A 212 20.33 -11.16 16.19
N GLN A 213 21.40 -10.44 16.57
CA GLN A 213 21.71 -9.14 16.00
C GLN A 213 21.93 -9.23 14.49
N MET A 214 21.43 -8.25 13.76
CA MET A 214 21.61 -8.20 12.31
C MET A 214 21.66 -6.76 11.80
N ALA A 215 22.33 -6.58 10.66
CA ALA A 215 22.34 -5.33 9.93
C ALA A 215 21.56 -5.50 8.63
N VAL A 216 20.53 -4.68 8.41
CA VAL A 216 19.74 -4.69 7.16
C VAL A 216 19.72 -3.30 6.54
N GLY A 217 19.87 -3.22 5.22
CA GLY A 217 19.76 -1.97 4.48
C GLY A 217 18.41 -1.86 3.79
N TYR A 218 17.75 -0.70 3.89
CA TYR A 218 16.57 -0.40 3.09
C TYR A 218 16.75 0.89 2.31
N ASN A 219 16.05 1.01 1.18
CA ASN A 219 15.87 2.30 0.54
C ASN A 219 15.00 3.18 1.45
N SER A 220 15.55 4.32 1.87
CA SER A 220 14.90 5.24 2.82
C SER A 220 13.61 5.86 2.31
N THR A 221 13.47 6.09 1.00
CA THR A 221 12.21 6.55 0.41
C THR A 221 11.13 5.50 0.56
N TYR A 222 11.43 4.23 0.25
CA TYR A 222 10.46 3.14 0.39
C TYR A 222 10.08 2.90 1.85
N LEU A 223 11.07 2.86 2.75
CA LEU A 223 10.83 2.72 4.18
C LEU A 223 10.00 3.88 4.73
N GLY A 224 10.37 5.12 4.38
CA GLY A 224 9.65 6.32 4.80
C GLY A 224 8.21 6.36 4.29
N ASP A 225 7.97 5.96 3.04
CA ASP A 225 6.62 5.88 2.48
C ASP A 225 5.74 4.87 3.22
N VAL A 226 6.28 3.69 3.54
CA VAL A 226 5.58 2.66 4.32
C VAL A 226 5.24 3.16 5.72
N LEU A 227 6.22 3.68 6.45
CA LEU A 227 6.01 4.14 7.84
C LEU A 227 4.97 5.27 7.93
N ARG A 228 4.93 6.17 6.94
CA ARG A 228 3.92 7.25 6.84
C ARG A 228 2.52 6.77 6.50
N ARG A 229 2.35 5.50 6.11
CA ARG A 229 1.06 4.92 5.72
C ARG A 229 0.56 3.89 6.73
N ILE A 230 1.32 3.63 7.77
CA ILE A 230 0.89 2.82 8.90
C ILE A 230 0.18 3.73 9.91
N ASP A 231 -1.10 3.45 10.13
CA ASP A 231 -1.95 4.16 11.10
C ASP A 231 -1.97 3.37 12.41
N SER A 232 -0.79 3.20 13.02
CA SER A 232 -0.61 2.55 14.33
C SER A 232 0.57 3.19 15.04
N ASP A 233 0.48 3.28 16.37
CA ASP A 233 1.53 3.83 17.22
C ASP A 233 2.79 2.95 17.20
N GLU A 234 2.62 1.65 17.01
CA GLU A 234 3.70 0.67 16.91
C GLU A 234 3.67 -0.07 15.57
N VAL A 235 4.86 -0.32 15.04
CA VAL A 235 5.09 -1.16 13.86
C VAL A 235 5.88 -2.39 14.26
N VAL A 236 5.55 -3.51 13.63
CA VAL A 236 6.34 -4.74 13.70
C VAL A 236 7.03 -4.99 12.36
N PHE A 237 8.33 -5.19 12.42
CA PHE A 237 9.13 -5.71 11.32
C PHE A 237 9.29 -7.21 11.56
N GLU A 238 8.78 -8.00 10.62
CA GLU A 238 9.00 -9.44 10.56
C GLU A 238 10.19 -9.67 9.62
N LEU A 239 11.29 -10.19 10.16
CA LEU A 239 12.59 -10.35 9.51
C LEU A 239 13.05 -11.81 9.57
N ASP A 240 14.02 -12.15 8.73
CA ASP A 240 14.70 -13.45 8.73
C ASP A 240 16.22 -13.27 8.64
N SER A 241 16.68 -12.77 7.49
CA SER A 241 18.10 -12.45 7.25
C SER A 241 18.29 -11.04 6.64
N PRO A 242 19.51 -10.48 6.68
CA PRO A 242 19.86 -9.21 6.03
C PRO A 242 19.55 -9.09 4.53
N VAL A 243 19.37 -10.22 3.83
CA VAL A 243 19.25 -10.27 2.36
C VAL A 243 17.88 -10.76 1.88
N THR A 244 16.99 -11.12 2.81
CA THR A 244 15.61 -11.55 2.53
C THR A 244 14.63 -10.39 2.72
N ALA A 245 13.50 -10.44 2.01
CA ALA A 245 12.44 -9.44 2.15
C ALA A 245 11.95 -9.32 3.59
N GLY A 246 11.84 -8.09 4.08
CA GLY A 246 11.22 -7.78 5.36
C GLY A 246 9.74 -7.45 5.18
N ILE A 247 8.91 -7.88 6.12
CA ILE A 247 7.50 -7.49 6.20
C ILE A 247 7.36 -6.44 7.30
N ILE A 248 6.61 -5.38 7.03
CA ILE A 248 6.29 -4.31 7.96
C ILE A 248 4.78 -4.26 8.10
N ARG A 249 4.29 -4.37 9.34
CA ARG A 249 2.87 -4.34 9.66
C ARG A 249 2.60 -3.37 10.82
N PRO A 250 1.44 -2.71 10.86
CA PRO A 250 0.93 -2.17 12.12
C PRO A 250 0.75 -3.28 13.15
N VAL A 251 1.09 -3.01 14.41
CA VAL A 251 0.81 -3.94 15.51
C VAL A 251 -0.69 -4.06 15.73
N ASP A 252 -1.38 -2.92 15.77
CA ASP A 252 -2.82 -2.83 15.92
C ASP A 252 -3.49 -2.65 14.56
N GLN A 253 -4.39 -3.57 14.21
CA GLN A 253 -5.18 -3.50 12.98
C GLN A 253 -6.66 -3.48 13.32
N VAL A 254 -7.42 -2.70 12.55
CA VAL A 254 -8.89 -2.70 12.65
C VAL A 254 -9.40 -4.09 12.30
N GLU A 255 -10.42 -4.55 13.02
CA GLU A 255 -11.03 -5.85 12.77
C GLU A 255 -11.44 -6.01 11.29
N GLY A 256 -11.13 -7.19 10.74
CA GLY A 256 -11.37 -7.50 9.33
C GLY A 256 -10.38 -6.86 8.35
N GLU A 257 -9.40 -6.08 8.81
CA GLU A 257 -8.31 -5.56 7.98
C GLU A 257 -7.06 -6.45 8.03
N ASP A 258 -6.39 -6.52 6.89
CA ASP A 258 -5.03 -7.04 6.77
C ASP A 258 -4.24 -6.10 5.88
N TYR A 259 -3.33 -5.37 6.51
CA TYR A 259 -2.38 -4.46 5.90
C TYR A 259 -0.96 -4.99 6.08
N LEU A 260 -0.26 -5.10 4.94
CA LEU A 260 1.10 -5.60 4.86
C LEU A 260 1.88 -4.75 3.86
N CYS A 261 3.08 -4.36 4.28
CA CYS A 261 4.10 -3.80 3.42
C CYS A 261 5.31 -4.74 3.39
N LEU A 262 5.85 -5.00 2.22
CA LEU A 262 7.06 -5.78 2.00
C LEU A 262 8.12 -4.88 1.41
N LEU A 263 9.35 -4.95 1.94
CA LEU A 263 10.51 -4.25 1.40
C LEU A 263 11.63 -5.23 1.07
N MET A 264 12.15 -5.13 -0.15
CA MET A 264 13.39 -5.80 -0.54
C MET A 264 14.59 -5.10 0.10
N PRO A 265 15.53 -5.85 0.71
CA PRO A 265 16.71 -5.24 1.30
C PRO A 265 17.70 -4.81 0.22
N LEU A 266 18.47 -3.77 0.54
CA LEU A 266 19.66 -3.38 -0.20
C LEU A 266 20.86 -4.09 0.40
N ARG A 267 21.74 -4.62 -0.47
CA ARG A 267 23.03 -5.16 -0.01
C ARG A 267 23.82 -4.05 0.68
N LEU A 268 24.28 -4.34 1.88
CA LEU A 268 25.26 -3.51 2.57
C LEU A 268 26.61 -3.75 1.91
N ASN A 269 27.31 -2.67 1.56
CA ASN A 269 28.68 -2.75 1.11
C ASN A 269 29.54 -2.48 2.35
N ASP A 270 30.18 -3.53 2.86
CA ASP A 270 31.21 -3.41 3.91
C ASP A 270 32.50 -2.80 3.36
#